data_AF-T0KAY9-F1
#
_entry.id   AF-T0KAY9-F1
#
_cell.length_a   1.000
_cell.length_b   1.000
_cell.length_c   1.000
_cell.angle_alpha   90.00
_cell.angle_beta   90.00
_cell.angle_gamma   90.00
#
_symmetry.space_group_name_H-M   'P 1'
#
loop_
_entity.id
_entity.type
_entity.pdbx_description
1 polymer ?
#
loop_
_entity_poly.entity_id
_entity_poly.type
_entity_poly.pdbx_seq_one_letter_code
_entity_poly.pdbx_strand_id
1 'polypeptide(L)'
;MSGWITRLNDAMIDNYTASGAWRNESIADIAARLVIEKPDMLAFIEGDRSLYLGNLVTKARKIAAVLATRGLVPGDVVSFQLPNWLETAVINLAGSVAKIGGSQR
;
A
#
# COMPACT_ATOMS: atom_id res chain seq x y z
N MET A 1 -10.08 -20.65 -12.36
CA MET A 1 -10.75 -19.34 -12.49
C MET A 1 -11.79 -19.26 -11.39
N SER A 2 -11.59 -18.40 -10.39
CA SER A 2 -12.47 -18.35 -9.23
C SER A 2 -13.74 -17.60 -9.59
N GLY A 3 -14.90 -18.26 -9.54
CA GLY A 3 -16.22 -17.74 -9.95
C GLY A 3 -16.82 -16.65 -9.05
N TRP A 4 -16.01 -15.68 -8.62
CA TRP A 4 -16.47 -14.54 -7.85
C TRP A 4 -17.21 -13.55 -8.74
N ILE A 5 -18.51 -13.40 -8.50
CA ILE A 5 -19.30 -12.32 -9.10
C ILE A 5 -18.90 -11.03 -8.39
N THR A 6 -18.20 -10.16 -9.11
CA THR A 6 -17.81 -8.85 -8.59
C THR A 6 -18.91 -7.84 -8.94
N ARG A 7 -19.23 -6.91 -8.02
CA ARG A 7 -20.18 -5.81 -8.28
C ARG A 7 -19.66 -4.77 -9.28
N LEU A 8 -18.43 -4.93 -9.76
CA LEU A 8 -17.77 -4.02 -10.68
C LEU A 8 -18.27 -4.26 -12.10
N ASN A 9 -18.69 -3.19 -12.78
CA ASN A 9 -19.03 -3.19 -14.20
C ASN A 9 -18.38 -2.00 -14.92
N ASP A 10 -18.37 -2.04 -16.25
CA ASP A 10 -17.68 -1.05 -17.08
C ASP A 10 -18.24 0.37 -16.87
N ALA A 11 -19.56 0.52 -16.74
CA ALA A 11 -20.19 1.82 -16.49
C ALA A 11 -19.75 2.44 -15.14
N MET A 12 -19.55 1.62 -14.10
CA MET A 12 -19.00 2.09 -12.83
C MET A 12 -17.53 2.50 -12.98
N ILE A 13 -16.73 1.71 -13.69
CA ILE A 13 -15.32 2.04 -13.96
C ILE A 13 -15.23 3.39 -14.67
N ASP A 14 -16.01 3.58 -15.74
CA ASP A 14 -16.04 4.81 -16.51
C ASP A 14 -16.46 6.01 -15.66
N ASN A 15 -17.54 5.87 -14.89
CA ASN A 15 -18.05 6.97 -14.06
C ASN A 15 -17.07 7.37 -12.93
N TYR A 16 -16.46 6.41 -12.23
CA TYR A 16 -15.52 6.71 -11.15
C TYR A 16 -14.17 7.21 -11.64
N THR A 17 -13.73 6.76 -12.82
CA THR A 17 -12.50 7.26 -13.45
C THR A 17 -12.72 8.66 -14.02
N ALA A 18 -13.83 8.90 -14.74
CA ALA A 18 -14.15 10.21 -15.32
C ALA A 18 -14.41 11.30 -14.26
N SER A 19 -15.01 10.94 -13.12
CA SER A 19 -15.20 11.87 -12.00
C SER A 19 -13.91 12.16 -11.21
N GLY A 20 -12.82 11.43 -11.48
CA GLY A 20 -11.57 11.53 -10.72
C GLY A 20 -11.63 10.92 -9.32
N ALA A 21 -12.74 10.28 -8.95
CA ALA A 21 -12.86 9.56 -7.68
C ALA A 21 -11.87 8.39 -7.62
N TRP A 22 -11.62 7.73 -8.76
CA TRP A 22 -10.56 6.72 -8.91
C TRP A 22 -9.40 7.32 -9.69
N ARG A 23 -8.29 7.56 -9.00
CA ARG A 23 -7.12 8.24 -9.57
C ARG A 23 -6.13 7.31 -10.28
N ASN A 24 -6.47 6.02 -10.39
CA ASN A 24 -5.55 4.98 -10.87
C ASN A 24 -4.19 4.98 -10.14
N GLU A 25 -4.18 5.39 -8.87
CA GLU A 25 -3.03 5.36 -7.99
C GLU A 25 -3.25 4.31 -6.89
N SER A 26 -2.23 3.52 -6.61
CA SER A 26 -2.21 2.68 -5.40
C SER A 26 -1.79 3.50 -4.17
N ILE A 27 -1.99 2.90 -2.99
CA ILE A 27 -1.48 3.47 -1.72
C ILE A 27 0.04 3.69 -1.78
N ALA A 28 0.76 2.79 -2.45
CA ALA A 28 2.22 2.90 -2.57
C ALA A 28 2.65 3.99 -3.55
N ASP A 29 1.87 4.29 -4.61
CA ASP A 29 2.11 5.43 -5.50
C ASP A 29 1.94 6.75 -4.74
N ILE A 30 0.85 6.86 -3.98
CA ILE A 30 0.58 8.02 -3.12
C ILE A 30 1.72 8.22 -2.11
N ALA A 31 2.17 7.15 -1.46
CA ALA A 31 3.28 7.22 -0.50
C ALA A 31 4.61 7.59 -1.16
N ALA A 32 4.90 7.06 -2.36
CA ALA A 32 6.10 7.38 -3.12
C ALA A 32 6.15 8.85 -3.56
N ARG A 33 5.00 9.43 -3.91
CA ARG A 33 4.89 10.85 -4.23
C ARG A 33 5.03 11.70 -2.96
N LEU A 34 4.23 11.42 -1.93
CA LEU A 34 4.21 12.23 -0.71
C LEU A 34 5.56 12.22 0.04
N VAL A 35 6.33 11.13 0.00
CA VAL A 35 7.63 11.09 0.69
C VAL A 35 8.68 12.01 0.05
N ILE A 36 8.55 12.31 -1.24
CA ILE A 36 9.40 13.29 -1.92
C ILE A 36 8.97 14.71 -1.54
N GLU A 37 7.67 14.96 -1.49
CA GLU A 37 7.11 16.28 -1.20
C GLU A 37 7.23 16.68 0.28
N LYS A 38 7.01 15.73 1.19
CA LYS A 38 6.84 15.97 2.64
C LYS A 38 7.39 14.80 3.48
N PRO A 39 8.70 14.52 3.42
CA PRO A 39 9.30 13.39 4.16
C PRO A 39 9.09 13.48 5.67
N ASP A 40 9.10 14.70 6.21
CA ASP A 40 8.97 15.00 7.64
C ASP A 40 7.52 15.17 8.11
N MET A 41 6.54 14.80 7.27
CA MET A 41 5.14 14.78 7.68
C MET A 41 4.93 13.70 8.76
N LEU A 42 4.41 14.11 9.92
CA LEU A 42 3.99 13.18 10.98
C LEU A 42 2.76 12.40 10.50
N ALA A 43 2.94 11.11 10.20
CA ALA A 43 1.89 10.27 9.61
C ALA A 43 1.05 9.54 10.67
N PHE A 44 1.70 9.08 11.74
CA PHE A 44 1.03 8.35 12.82
C PHE A 44 1.62 8.71 14.18
N ILE A 45 0.79 8.66 15.21
CA ILE A 45 1.15 8.86 16.62
C ILE A 45 0.61 7.67 17.41
N GLU A 46 1.44 7.12 18.29
CA GLU A 46 1.08 6.05 19.22
C GLU A 46 1.71 6.34 20.57
N GLY A 47 0.93 6.89 21.51
CA GLY A 47 1.47 7.32 22.80
C GLY A 47 2.56 8.37 22.61
N ASP A 48 3.77 8.06 23.07
CA ASP A 48 4.98 8.88 22.92
C ASP A 48 5.73 8.62 21.60
N ARG A 49 5.34 7.59 20.84
CA ARG A 49 5.95 7.22 19.56
C ARG A 49 5.34 8.04 18.42
N SER A 50 6.20 8.49 17.53
CA SER A 50 5.83 9.21 16.32
C SER A 50 6.43 8.51 15.11
N LEU A 51 5.62 8.33 14.06
CA LEU A 51 6.07 7.77 12.78
C LEU A 51 5.88 8.80 11.67
N TYR A 52 7.01 9.33 11.20
CA TYR A 52 7.09 10.24 10.07
C TYR A 52 7.02 9.48 8.75
N LEU A 53 6.50 10.14 7.71
CA LEU A 53 6.25 9.53 6.41
C LEU A 53 7.51 8.93 5.78
N GLY A 54 8.65 9.61 5.84
CA GLY A 54 9.94 9.09 5.35
C GLY A 54 10.34 7.79 6.04
N ASN A 55 10.16 7.72 7.35
CA ASN A 55 10.46 6.52 8.14
C ASN A 55 9.48 5.38 7.87
N LEU A 56 8.19 5.69 7.71
CA LEU A 56 7.16 4.73 7.31
C LEU A 56 7.51 4.07 5.97
N VAL A 57 7.78 4.87 4.93
CA VAL A 57 8.12 4.37 3.59
C VAL A 57 9.41 3.55 3.62
N THR A 58 10.43 4.02 4.35
CA THR A 58 11.70 3.29 4.49
C THR A 58 11.50 1.93 5.14
N LYS A 59 10.75 1.85 6.24
CA LYS A 59 10.45 0.58 6.92
C LYS A 59 9.62 -0.35 6.03
N ALA A 60 8.60 0.19 5.35
CA ALA A 60 7.75 -0.59 4.44
C ALA A 60 8.54 -1.21 3.29
N ARG A 61 9.44 -0.45 2.65
CA ARG A 61 10.33 -0.94 1.58
C ARG A 61 11.26 -2.05 2.07
N LYS A 62 11.80 -1.93 3.29
CA LYS A 62 12.64 -2.99 3.89
C LYS A 62 11.86 -4.28 4.09
N ILE A 63 10.64 -4.21 4.61
CA ILE A 63 9.78 -5.40 4.76
C ILE A 63 9.45 -6.00 3.40
N ALA A 64 9.02 -5.18 2.43
CA ALA A 64 8.70 -5.65 1.08
C ALA A 64 9.90 -6.36 0.41
N ALA A 65 11.11 -5.80 0.55
CA ALA A 65 12.33 -6.41 0.04
C ALA A 65 12.62 -7.77 0.70
N VAL A 66 12.49 -7.86 2.03
CA VAL A 66 12.67 -9.14 2.75
C VAL A 66 11.65 -10.18 2.28
N LEU A 67 10.38 -9.81 2.15
CA LEU A 67 9.33 -10.71 1.64
C LEU A 67 9.66 -11.20 0.22
N ALA A 68 10.11 -10.32 -0.67
CA ALA A 68 10.55 -10.69 -2.01
C ALA A 68 11.74 -11.66 -1.97
N THR A 69 12.74 -11.44 -1.10
CA THR A 69 13.86 -12.39 -0.93
C THR A 69 13.44 -13.75 -0.35
N ARG A 70 12.26 -13.83 0.27
CA ARG A 70 11.65 -15.08 0.74
C ARG A 70 10.78 -15.76 -0.31
N GLY A 71 10.71 -15.20 -1.53
CA GLY A 71 10.02 -15.78 -2.68
C GLY A 71 8.57 -15.33 -2.85
N LEU A 72 8.10 -14.34 -2.08
CA LEU A 72 6.75 -13.81 -2.28
C LEU A 72 6.66 -13.03 -3.59
N VAL A 73 5.60 -13.30 -4.34
CA VAL A 73 5.30 -12.67 -5.63
C VAL A 73 3.92 -12.01 -5.62
N PRO A 74 3.64 -11.07 -6.54
CA PRO A 74 2.30 -10.50 -6.68
C PRO A 74 1.24 -11.57 -6.93
N GLY A 75 0.16 -11.50 -6.16
CA GLY A 75 -0.88 -12.53 -6.11
C GLY A 75 -0.80 -13.40 -4.86
N ASP A 76 0.35 -13.47 -4.21
CA ASP A 76 0.48 -14.15 -2.92
C ASP A 76 -0.23 -13.37 -1.81
N VAL A 77 -0.72 -14.13 -0.82
CA VAL A 77 -1.48 -13.59 0.30
C VAL A 77 -0.58 -13.46 1.53
N VAL A 78 -0.52 -12.26 2.10
CA VAL A 78 0.08 -11.99 3.41
C VAL A 78 -1.04 -11.69 4.40
N SER A 79 -1.19 -12.53 5.43
CA SER A 79 -2.10 -12.29 6.55
C SER A 79 -1.31 -11.82 7.78
N PHE A 80 -1.84 -10.85 8.51
CA PHE A 80 -1.28 -10.37 9.76
C PHE A 80 -2.39 -9.98 10.73
N GLN A 81 -2.15 -10.19 12.03
CA GLN A 81 -3.01 -9.73 13.10
C GLN A 81 -2.15 -9.01 14.12
N LEU A 82 -2.38 -7.71 14.24
CA LEU A 82 -1.71 -6.83 15.18
C LEU A 82 -2.77 -5.90 15.78
N PRO A 83 -2.52 -5.33 16.97
CA PRO A 83 -3.32 -4.20 17.45
C PRO A 83 -3.17 -2.97 16.51
N ASN A 84 -3.90 -1.89 16.80
CA ASN A 84 -3.85 -0.66 16.00
C ASN A 84 -2.57 0.18 16.27
N TRP A 85 -1.41 -0.47 16.14
CA TRP A 85 -0.08 0.07 16.39
C TRP A 85 0.60 0.56 15.10
N LEU A 86 1.73 1.26 15.25
CA LEU A 86 2.49 1.80 14.11
C LEU A 86 2.94 0.72 13.11
N GLU A 87 3.26 -0.47 13.59
CA GLU A 87 3.69 -1.62 12.79
C GLU A 87 2.63 -2.05 11.76
N THR A 88 1.34 -1.91 12.11
CA THR A 88 0.22 -2.22 11.22
C THR A 88 0.23 -1.33 9.97
N ALA A 89 0.53 -0.03 10.15
CA ALA A 89 0.68 0.89 9.02
C ALA A 89 1.87 0.52 8.13
N VAL A 90 2.99 0.11 8.74
CA VAL A 90 4.21 -0.29 8.01
C VAL A 90 3.95 -1.54 7.16
N ILE A 91 3.33 -2.58 7.72
CA ILE A 91 3.07 -3.85 7.02
C ILE A 91 2.05 -3.66 5.91
N ASN A 92 0.99 -2.88 6.15
CA ASN A 92 -0.01 -2.57 5.11
C ASN A 92 0.64 -1.86 3.91
N LEU A 93 1.48 -0.84 4.17
CA LEU A 93 2.21 -0.18 3.09
C LEU A 93 3.21 -1.13 2.40
N ALA A 94 3.89 -2.00 3.15
CA ALA A 94 4.81 -2.98 2.58
C ALA A 94 4.12 -3.92 1.59
N GLY A 95 2.92 -4.43 1.93
CA GLY A 95 2.12 -5.26 1.03
C GLY A 95 1.70 -4.52 -0.25
N SER A 96 1.36 -3.24 -0.13
CA SER A 96 1.05 -2.38 -1.28
C SER A 96 2.27 -2.14 -2.18
N VAL A 97 3.46 -1.94 -1.61
CA VAL A 97 4.72 -1.79 -2.36
C VAL A 97 5.09 -3.09 -3.10
N ALA A 98 4.93 -4.25 -2.45
CA ALA A 98 5.23 -5.54 -3.06
C ALA A 98 4.34 -5.82 -4.30
N LYS A 99 3.09 -5.32 -4.31
CA LYS A 99 2.18 -5.44 -5.46
C LYS A 99 2.69 -4.67 -6.69
N ILE A 100 3.25 -3.46 -6.50
CA ILE A 100 3.78 -2.65 -7.62
C ILE A 100 4.90 -3.39 -8.36
N GLY A 101 5.71 -4.18 -7.62
CA GLY A 101 6.84 -4.93 -8.17
C GLY A 101 6.51 -5.94 -9.28
N GLY A 102 5.23 -6.29 -9.50
CA GLY A 102 4.85 -7.09 -10.67
C GLY A 102 3.53 -6.67 -11.33
N SER A 103 3.11 -5.42 -11.14
CA SER A 103 2.06 -4.81 -11.95
C SER A 103 2.68 -4.07 -13.15
N GLN A 104 3.33 -4.83 -14.02
CA GLN A 104 3.63 -4.44 -15.40
C GLN A 104 3.04 -5.51 -16.31
N ARG A 105 1.72 -5.44 -16.52
CA ARG A 105 0.99 -6.06 -17.63
C ARG A 105 -0.17 -5.17 -18.02
#